data_AF-A0A0K9NM27-F1
#
_entry.id   AF-A0A0K9NM27-F1
#
_cell.length_a   1.000
_cell.length_b   1.000
_cell.length_c   1.000
_cell.angle_alpha   90.00
_cell.angle_beta   90.00
_cell.angle_gamma   90.00
#
_symmetry.space_group_name_H-M   'P 1'
#
loop_
_entity.id
_entity.type
_entity.pdbx_description
1 polymer ?
#
loop_
_entity_poly.entity_id
_entity_poly.type
_entity_poly.pdbx_seq_one_letter_code
_entity_poly.pdbx_strand_id
1 'polypeptide(L)'
;MTENTIFLPTPAPVGMRYRNLKTSFKLALKSLLEKCSKEDVYAILSSSSFSEVEKKAFHRFFVQVTRRLHETVHEEFEAICEKTQVGSILNTVEQLVDEQSLASLSRENTIFEDMEKKIVRVKKDEVSYLMNTIKEIEEKNNHMKTRIASLKSNQNSRTASATASLAMVLGDIVDPSKNDSQMTEI
;
A
#
# COMPACT_ATOMS: atom_id res chain seq x y z
N MET A 1 -1.04 -12.53 -8.03
CA MET A 1 -1.47 -11.12 -8.15
C MET A 1 -2.60 -10.93 -7.17
N THR A 2 -2.31 -10.38 -5.99
CA THR A 2 -3.30 -10.12 -4.95
C THR A 2 -3.82 -8.71 -5.15
N GLU A 3 -5.06 -8.58 -5.64
CA GLU A 3 -5.78 -7.32 -5.65
C GLU A 3 -6.04 -6.89 -4.21
N ASN A 4 -5.22 -5.96 -3.72
CA ASN A 4 -5.55 -5.21 -2.51
C ASN A 4 -6.63 -4.19 -2.89
N THR A 5 -7.88 -4.58 -2.72
CA THR A 5 -9.01 -3.65 -2.75
C THR A 5 -8.88 -2.71 -1.56
N ILE A 6 -8.33 -1.52 -1.81
CA ILE A 6 -8.30 -0.43 -0.82
C ILE A 6 -9.76 -0.06 -0.56
N PHE A 7 -10.25 -0.40 0.63
CA PHE A 7 -11.55 0.06 1.13
C PHE A 7 -11.44 1.57 1.39
N LEU A 8 -11.76 2.36 0.37
CA LEU A 8 -11.96 3.80 0.54
C LEU A 8 -13.11 4.02 1.54
N PRO A 9 -12.91 4.81 2.61
CA PRO A 9 -14.02 5.20 3.47
C PRO A 9 -14.99 6.02 2.63
N THR A 10 -16.19 5.46 2.41
CA THR A 10 -17.27 6.19 1.74
C THR A 10 -17.66 7.37 2.64
N PRO A 11 -17.66 8.62 2.13
CA PRO A 11 -18.06 9.78 2.92
C PRO A 11 -19.49 9.56 3.43
N ALA A 12 -19.70 9.84 4.72
CA ALA A 12 -21.00 9.63 5.34
C ALA A 12 -22.01 10.59 4.71
N PRO A 13 -23.20 10.12 4.26
CA PRO A 13 -24.24 10.99 3.73
C PRO A 13 -24.54 12.14 4.69
N VAL A 14 -24.38 13.38 4.21
CA VAL A 14 -24.59 14.61 4.99
C VAL A 14 -25.88 14.53 5.80
N GLY A 15 -25.77 14.79 7.10
CA GLY A 15 -26.87 14.75 8.05
C GLY A 15 -27.12 13.38 8.66
N MET A 16 -26.20 12.41 8.51
CA MET A 16 -26.32 11.12 9.19
C MET A 16 -26.24 11.27 10.70
N ARG A 17 -25.32 12.10 11.19
CA ARG A 17 -25.16 12.34 12.63
C ARG A 17 -26.42 12.94 13.26
N TYR A 18 -27.02 13.94 12.61
CA TYR A 18 -28.25 14.56 13.10
C TYR A 18 -29.45 13.61 13.03
N ARG A 19 -29.58 12.84 11.94
CA ARG A 19 -30.62 11.81 11.81
C ARG A 19 -30.51 10.73 12.90
N ASN A 20 -29.29 10.29 13.20
CA ASN A 20 -29.03 9.31 14.25
C ASN A 20 -29.41 9.88 15.62
N LEU A 21 -29.07 11.13 15.92
CA LEU A 21 -29.49 11.81 17.16
C LEU A 21 -31.02 11.80 17.32
N LYS A 22 -31.76 12.25 16.29
CA LYS A 22 -33.25 12.27 16.33
C LYS A 22 -33.84 10.87 16.51
N THR A 23 -33.25 9.88 15.84
CA THR A 23 -33.70 8.49 15.92
C THR A 23 -33.47 7.91 17.32
N SER A 24 -32.26 8.10 17.87
CA SER A 24 -31.91 7.65 19.21
C SER A 24 -32.80 8.29 20.28
N PHE A 25 -33.06 9.61 20.16
CA PHE A 25 -33.98 10.30 21.07
C PHE A 25 -35.39 9.71 21.01
N LYS A 26 -35.95 9.53 19.80
CA LYS A 26 -37.29 8.95 19.62
C LYS A 26 -37.39 7.54 20.21
N LEU A 27 -36.36 6.72 20.04
CA LEU A 27 -36.31 5.37 20.62
C LEU A 27 -36.23 5.41 22.15
N ALA A 28 -35.41 6.29 22.72
CA ALA A 28 -35.30 6.47 24.16
C ALA A 28 -36.62 6.95 24.78
N LEU A 29 -37.26 7.94 24.15
CA LEU A 29 -38.56 8.46 24.58
C LEU A 29 -39.64 7.39 24.54
N LYS A 30 -39.71 6.61 23.45
CA LYS A 30 -40.61 5.45 23.33
C LYS A 30 -40.37 4.41 24.43
N SER A 31 -39.11 4.05 24.66
CA SER A 31 -38.75 3.09 25.71
C SER A 31 -39.11 3.56 27.12
N LEU A 32 -39.05 4.87 27.38
CA LEU A 32 -39.38 5.43 28.70
C LEU A 32 -40.90 5.46 28.96
N LEU A 33 -41.68 5.79 27.94
CA LEU A 33 -43.10 6.13 28.10
C LEU A 33 -44.07 4.98 27.74
N GLU A 34 -43.62 3.96 27.01
CA GLU A 34 -44.49 2.85 26.57
C GLU A 34 -44.55 1.66 27.55
N LYS A 35 -43.98 1.79 28.76
CA LYS A 35 -43.77 0.67 29.70
C LYS A 35 -44.98 0.21 30.52
N CYS A 36 -46.17 0.78 30.35
CA CYS A 36 -47.30 0.45 31.20
C CYS A 36 -48.42 -0.19 30.39
N SER A 37 -48.55 -1.52 30.53
CA SER A 37 -49.66 -2.26 29.95
C SER A 37 -50.94 -2.06 30.76
N LYS A 38 -52.08 -2.46 30.19
CA LYS A 38 -53.36 -2.45 30.91
C LYS A 38 -53.31 -3.38 32.12
N GLU A 39 -52.64 -4.51 31.98
CA GLU A 39 -52.46 -5.53 33.00
C GLU A 39 -51.65 -4.98 34.18
N ASP A 40 -50.60 -4.19 33.91
CA ASP A 40 -49.81 -3.52 34.95
C ASP A 40 -50.66 -2.53 35.76
N VAL A 41 -51.45 -1.71 35.06
CA VAL A 41 -52.38 -0.76 35.71
C VAL A 41 -53.39 -1.51 36.59
N TYR A 42 -53.94 -2.61 36.09
CA TYR A 42 -54.94 -3.38 36.81
C TYR A 42 -54.32 -4.12 38.00
N ALA A 43 -53.09 -4.61 37.88
CA ALA A 43 -52.33 -5.20 38.98
C ALA A 43 -52.08 -4.18 40.09
N ILE A 44 -51.66 -2.95 39.75
CA ILE A 44 -51.44 -1.87 40.73
C ILE A 44 -52.75 -1.50 41.45
N LEU A 45 -53.86 -1.43 40.72
CA LEU A 45 -55.17 -1.06 41.26
C LEU A 45 -55.92 -2.25 41.89
N SER A 46 -55.35 -3.46 41.89
CA SER A 46 -55.97 -4.66 42.47
C SER A 46 -56.11 -4.57 43.99
N SER A 47 -55.25 -3.82 44.66
CA SER A 47 -55.30 -3.58 46.12
C SER A 47 -56.31 -2.50 46.53
N SER A 48 -56.94 -1.84 45.57
CA SER A 48 -57.84 -0.72 45.79
C SER A 48 -59.30 -1.11 45.59
N SER A 49 -60.24 -0.40 46.22
CA SER A 49 -61.69 -0.62 46.06
C SER A 49 -62.27 -0.15 44.71
N PHE A 50 -61.42 0.13 43.72
CA PHE A 50 -61.85 0.60 42.41
C PHE A 50 -62.57 -0.49 41.63
N SER A 51 -63.70 -0.13 41.04
CA SER A 51 -64.43 -0.94 40.09
C SER A 51 -63.67 -1.10 38.76
N GLU A 52 -64.06 -2.11 37.98
CA GLU A 52 -63.51 -2.33 36.64
C GLU A 52 -63.70 -1.14 35.68
N VAL A 53 -64.77 -0.36 35.89
CA VAL A 53 -65.05 0.85 35.11
C VAL A 53 -64.03 1.94 35.44
N GLU A 54 -63.72 2.13 36.71
CA GLU A 54 -62.73 3.11 37.18
C GLU A 54 -61.32 2.72 36.75
N LYS A 55 -60.93 1.45 36.86
CA LYS A 55 -59.63 0.95 36.35
C LYS A 55 -59.49 1.19 34.84
N LYS A 56 -60.55 0.94 34.07
CA LYS A 56 -60.57 1.21 32.62
C LYS A 56 -60.51 2.71 32.31
N ALA A 57 -61.19 3.54 33.10
CA ALA A 57 -61.12 5.00 32.97
C ALA A 57 -59.70 5.51 33.27
N PHE A 58 -59.07 5.01 34.33
CA PHE A 58 -57.70 5.34 34.70
C PHE A 58 -56.70 4.92 33.62
N HIS A 59 -56.77 3.70 33.10
CA HIS A 59 -55.90 3.26 32.00
C HIS A 59 -56.03 4.18 30.77
N ARG A 60 -57.26 4.57 30.39
CA ARG A 60 -57.48 5.53 29.29
C ARG A 60 -56.92 6.91 29.59
N PHE A 61 -57.00 7.37 30.84
CA PHE A 61 -56.40 8.63 31.27
C PHE A 61 -54.87 8.55 31.21
N PHE A 62 -54.28 7.48 31.73
CA PHE A 62 -52.84 7.23 31.67
C PHE A 62 -52.32 7.26 30.23
N VAL A 63 -52.94 6.52 29.31
CA VAL A 63 -52.55 6.53 27.89
C VAL A 63 -52.65 7.94 27.28
N GLN A 64 -53.65 8.74 27.67
CA GLN A 64 -53.76 10.13 27.21
C GLN A 64 -52.64 11.01 27.76
N VAL A 65 -52.33 10.92 29.05
CA VAL A 65 -51.23 11.65 29.69
C VAL A 65 -49.91 11.28 29.03
N THR A 66 -49.64 9.99 28.87
CA THR A 66 -48.42 9.48 28.21
C THR A 66 -48.28 10.00 26.79
N ARG A 67 -49.38 10.03 26.01
CA ARG A 67 -49.38 10.61 24.66
C ARG A 67 -49.06 12.11 24.66
N ARG A 68 -49.72 12.89 25.52
CA ARG A 68 -49.46 14.34 25.61
C ARG A 68 -48.03 14.62 26.08
N LEU A 69 -47.51 13.82 27.00
CA LEU A 69 -46.13 13.91 27.44
C LEU A 69 -45.15 13.58 26.30
N HIS A 70 -45.43 12.55 25.49
CA HIS A 70 -44.68 12.23 24.29
C HIS A 70 -44.59 13.40 23.33
N GLU A 71 -45.74 13.99 23.00
CA GLU A 71 -45.85 15.13 22.08
C GLU A 71 -45.07 16.34 22.62
N THR A 72 -45.32 16.71 23.87
CA THR A 72 -44.68 17.87 24.52
C THR A 72 -43.17 17.73 24.57
N VAL A 73 -42.66 16.58 25.02
CA VAL A 73 -41.21 16.34 25.13
C VAL A 73 -40.55 16.31 23.75
N HIS A 74 -41.24 15.79 22.74
CA HIS A 74 -40.74 15.79 21.36
C HIS A 74 -40.67 17.21 20.80
N GLU A 75 -41.71 18.02 20.98
CA GLU A 75 -41.74 19.42 20.54
C GLU A 75 -40.63 20.25 21.20
N GLU A 76 -40.45 20.13 22.51
CA GLU A 76 -39.36 20.78 23.24
C GLU A 76 -37.97 20.35 22.73
N PHE A 77 -37.80 19.05 22.45
CA PHE A 77 -36.56 18.54 21.87
C PHE A 77 -36.26 19.17 20.50
N GLU A 78 -37.26 19.24 19.61
CA GLU A 78 -37.08 19.88 18.28
C GLU A 78 -36.77 21.38 18.44
N ALA A 79 -37.49 22.08 19.31
CA ALA A 79 -37.25 23.50 19.59
C ALA A 79 -35.83 23.76 20.12
N ILE A 80 -35.32 22.89 21.00
CA ILE A 80 -33.94 22.94 21.49
C ILE A 80 -32.96 22.66 20.34
N CYS A 81 -33.22 21.66 19.50
CA CYS A 81 -32.36 21.34 18.37
C CYS A 81 -32.24 22.50 17.38
N GLU A 82 -33.36 23.18 17.09
CA GLU A 82 -33.40 24.37 16.25
C GLU A 82 -32.66 25.54 16.90
N LYS A 83 -32.99 25.85 18.17
CA LYS A 83 -32.38 26.95 18.93
C LYS A 83 -30.87 26.81 19.05
N THR A 84 -30.38 25.59 19.28
CA THR A 84 -28.95 25.31 19.45
C THR A 84 -28.23 25.07 18.12
N GLN A 85 -28.97 25.03 17.01
CA GLN A 85 -28.45 24.73 15.68
C GLN A 85 -27.66 23.41 15.64
N VAL A 86 -28.02 22.44 16.49
CA VAL A 86 -27.28 21.18 16.63
C VAL A 86 -27.19 20.43 15.30
N GLY A 87 -28.23 20.51 14.46
CA GLY A 87 -28.22 19.93 13.13
C GLY A 87 -27.12 20.53 12.24
N SER A 88 -26.97 21.85 12.24
CA SER A 88 -25.90 22.53 11.48
C SER A 88 -24.52 22.15 12.03
N ILE A 89 -24.35 22.17 13.34
CA ILE A 89 -23.07 21.82 13.99
C ILE A 89 -22.67 20.38 13.65
N LEU A 90 -23.61 19.44 13.74
CA LEU A 90 -23.33 18.03 13.41
C LEU A 90 -23.03 17.83 11.93
N ASN A 91 -23.67 18.59 11.04
CA ASN A 91 -23.34 18.59 9.61
C ASN A 91 -21.92 19.12 9.35
N THR A 92 -21.53 20.22 10.02
CA THR A 92 -20.17 20.76 9.93
C THR A 92 -19.14 19.77 10.47
N VAL A 93 -19.42 19.10 11.59
CA VAL A 93 -18.54 18.06 12.13
C VAL A 93 -18.40 16.89 11.16
N GLU A 94 -19.50 16.45 10.53
CA GLU A 94 -19.47 15.40 9.52
C GLU A 94 -18.60 15.80 8.32
N GLN A 95 -18.78 17.02 7.80
CA GLN A 95 -17.96 17.57 6.73
C GLN A 95 -16.47 17.67 7.10
N LEU A 96 -16.15 18.17 8.30
CA LEU A 96 -14.75 18.31 8.74
C LEU A 96 -14.05 16.96 8.89
N VAL A 97 -14.77 15.93 9.36
CA VAL A 97 -14.24 14.57 9.45
C VAL A 97 -13.94 14.01 8.06
N ASP A 98 -14.85 14.21 7.11
CA ASP A 98 -14.66 13.78 5.72
C ASP A 98 -13.47 14.53 5.07
N GLU A 99 -13.39 15.86 5.23
CA GLU A 99 -12.28 16.68 4.74
C GLU A 99 -10.93 16.25 5.32
N GLN A 100 -10.88 15.99 6.63
CA GLN A 100 -9.66 15.52 7.31
C GLN A 100 -9.21 14.15 6.77
N SER A 101 -10.15 13.26 6.48
CA SER A 101 -9.84 11.94 5.91
C SER A 101 -9.20 12.07 4.52
N LEU A 102 -9.77 12.92 3.66
CA LEU A 102 -9.25 13.19 2.31
C LEU A 102 -7.88 13.88 2.34
N ALA A 103 -7.69 14.86 3.23
CA ALA A 103 -6.42 15.55 3.38
C ALA A 103 -5.29 14.60 3.83
N SER A 104 -5.61 13.65 4.71
CA SER A 104 -4.64 12.64 5.17
C SER A 104 -4.19 11.72 4.03
N LEU A 105 -5.14 11.27 3.20
CA LEU A 105 -4.86 10.45 2.01
C LEU A 105 -4.05 11.23 0.95
N SER A 106 -4.37 12.50 0.73
CA SER A 106 -3.61 13.35 -0.21
C SER A 106 -2.15 13.51 0.23
N ARG A 107 -1.91 13.71 1.53
CA ARG A 107 -0.55 13.80 2.08
C ARG A 107 0.22 12.50 1.92
N GLU A 108 -0.42 11.38 2.19
CA GLU A 108 0.19 10.05 2.05
C GLU A 108 0.59 9.76 0.59
N ASN A 109 -0.29 10.05 -0.37
CA ASN A 109 0.02 9.93 -1.80
C ASN A 109 1.21 10.82 -2.21
N THR A 110 1.27 12.05 -1.70
CA THR A 110 2.39 12.96 -2.01
C THR A 110 3.72 12.42 -1.51
N ILE A 111 3.75 11.87 -0.29
CA ILE A 111 4.96 11.26 0.28
C ILE A 111 5.38 10.03 -0.52
N PHE A 112 4.41 9.19 -0.91
CA PHE A 112 4.67 8.01 -1.73
C PHE A 112 5.28 8.38 -3.09
N GLU A 113 4.71 9.36 -3.80
CA GLU A 113 5.24 9.83 -5.08
C GLU A 113 6.67 10.39 -4.96
N ASP A 114 6.97 11.15 -3.90
CA ASP A 114 8.32 11.70 -3.70
C ASP A 114 9.34 10.59 -3.39
N MET A 115 8.96 9.61 -2.57
CA MET A 115 9.79 8.42 -2.32
C MET A 115 10.03 7.63 -3.60
N GLU A 116 9.00 7.43 -4.43
CA GLU A 116 9.13 6.73 -5.71
C GLU A 116 10.11 7.47 -6.64
N LYS A 117 9.95 8.79 -6.82
CA LYS A 117 10.86 9.62 -7.62
C LYS A 117 12.30 9.55 -7.10
N LYS A 118 12.49 9.56 -5.78
CA LYS A 118 13.81 9.44 -5.15
C LYS A 118 14.44 8.08 -5.41
N ILE A 119 13.68 6.99 -5.23
CA ILE A 119 14.15 5.62 -5.49
C ILE A 119 14.54 5.45 -6.96
N VAL A 120 13.69 5.92 -7.88
CA VAL A 120 13.96 5.87 -9.32
C VAL A 120 15.24 6.62 -9.67
N ARG A 121 15.44 7.82 -9.12
CA ARG A 121 16.67 8.60 -9.34
C ARG A 121 17.92 7.85 -8.87
N VAL A 122 17.91 7.40 -7.62
CA VAL A 122 19.04 6.67 -7.03
C VAL A 122 19.36 5.42 -7.84
N LYS A 123 18.34 4.65 -8.24
CA LYS A 123 18.52 3.44 -9.02
C LYS A 123 19.03 3.73 -10.43
N LYS A 124 18.59 4.82 -11.07
CA LYS A 124 19.08 5.25 -12.38
C LYS A 124 20.57 5.66 -12.32
N ASP A 125 20.96 6.37 -11.28
CA ASP A 125 22.35 6.78 -11.07
C ASP A 125 23.25 5.56 -10.84
N GLU A 126 22.78 4.60 -10.02
CA GLU A 126 23.47 3.34 -9.77
C GLU A 126 23.65 2.50 -11.05
N VAL A 127 22.59 2.35 -11.86
CA VAL A 127 22.66 1.66 -13.16
C VAL A 127 23.67 2.34 -14.09
N SER A 128 23.65 3.67 -14.17
CA SER A 128 24.57 4.43 -15.03
C SER A 128 26.03 4.23 -14.59
N TYR A 129 26.29 4.25 -13.28
CA TYR A 129 27.61 3.98 -12.71
C TYR A 129 28.11 2.56 -13.03
N LEU A 130 27.26 1.54 -12.83
CA LEU A 130 27.60 0.15 -13.13
C LEU A 130 27.87 -0.05 -14.62
N MET A 131 27.07 0.58 -15.49
CA MET A 131 27.25 0.48 -16.93
C MET A 131 28.57 1.09 -17.41
N ASN A 132 28.97 2.23 -16.85
CA ASN A 132 30.30 2.80 -17.11
C ASN A 132 31.43 1.89 -16.62
N THR A 133 31.28 1.32 -15.42
CA THR A 133 32.28 0.40 -14.85
C THR A 133 32.46 -0.84 -15.73
N ILE A 134 31.37 -1.42 -16.23
CA ILE A 134 31.41 -2.56 -17.16
C ILE A 134 32.14 -2.18 -18.43
N LYS A 135 31.83 -1.02 -19.03
CA LYS A 135 32.46 -0.54 -20.25
C LYS A 135 33.99 -0.39 -20.08
N GLU A 136 34.44 0.20 -18.99
CA GLU A 136 35.88 0.33 -18.70
C GLU A 136 36.58 -1.03 -18.56
N ILE A 137 35.94 -2.00 -17.91
CA ILE A 137 36.47 -3.36 -17.77
C ILE A 137 36.53 -4.06 -19.13
N GLU A 138 35.52 -3.91 -19.98
CA GLU A 138 35.49 -4.47 -21.34
C GLU A 138 36.61 -3.91 -22.21
N GLU A 139 36.85 -2.59 -22.16
CA GLU A 139 37.94 -1.93 -22.89
C GLU A 139 39.31 -2.47 -22.45
N LYS A 140 39.54 -2.59 -21.13
CA LYS A 140 40.77 -3.19 -20.57
C LYS A 140 40.93 -4.65 -21.00
N ASN A 141 39.84 -5.43 -20.98
CA ASN A 141 39.86 -6.83 -21.37
C ASN A 141 40.19 -7.00 -22.85
N ASN A 142 39.60 -6.18 -23.73
CA ASN A 142 39.92 -6.16 -25.16
C ASN A 142 41.39 -5.78 -25.41
N HIS A 143 41.90 -4.75 -24.74
CA HIS A 143 43.32 -4.39 -24.83
C HIS A 143 44.22 -5.57 -24.41
N MET A 144 43.86 -6.26 -23.32
CA MET A 144 44.63 -7.41 -22.84
C MET A 144 44.59 -8.60 -23.82
N LYS A 145 43.42 -8.90 -24.40
CA LYS A 145 43.29 -9.91 -25.46
C LYS A 145 44.18 -9.61 -26.66
N THR A 146 44.19 -8.37 -27.15
CA THR A 146 45.04 -7.95 -28.28
C THR A 146 46.53 -8.15 -27.96
N ARG A 147 46.96 -7.77 -26.76
CA ARG A 147 48.35 -7.97 -26.29
C ARG A 147 48.72 -9.45 -26.17
N ILE A 148 47.82 -10.29 -25.67
CA ILE A 148 48.04 -11.75 -25.62
C ILE A 148 48.19 -12.32 -27.03
N ALA A 149 47.34 -11.91 -27.98
CA ALA A 149 47.42 -12.36 -29.37
C ALA A 149 48.73 -11.97 -30.05
N SER A 150 49.21 -10.72 -29.86
CA SER A 150 50.48 -10.27 -30.43
C SER A 150 51.68 -11.03 -29.84
N LEU A 151 51.69 -11.26 -28.52
CA LEU A 151 52.75 -12.04 -27.87
C LEU A 151 52.78 -13.48 -28.37
N LYS A 152 51.60 -14.11 -28.53
CA LYS A 152 51.48 -15.47 -29.06
C LYS A 152 51.97 -15.56 -30.51
N SER A 153 51.65 -14.57 -31.35
CA SER A 153 52.15 -14.50 -32.73
C SER A 153 53.68 -14.36 -32.79
N ASN A 154 54.25 -13.45 -31.98
CA ASN A 154 55.70 -13.25 -31.88
C ASN A 154 56.44 -14.49 -31.34
N GLN A 155 55.83 -15.22 -30.41
CA GLN A 155 56.38 -16.47 -29.90
C GLN A 155 56.41 -17.55 -30.98
N ASN A 156 55.31 -17.69 -31.73
CA ASN A 156 55.20 -18.65 -32.83
C ASN A 156 56.17 -18.34 -33.97
N SER A 157 56.42 -17.06 -34.30
CA SER A 157 57.41 -16.70 -35.32
C SER A 157 58.84 -16.99 -34.88
N ARG A 158 59.17 -16.73 -33.60
CA ARG A 158 60.47 -17.08 -33.02
C ARG A 158 60.72 -18.58 -32.98
N THR A 159 59.73 -19.38 -32.58
CA THR A 159 59.88 -20.85 -32.59
C THR A 159 60.00 -21.38 -34.01
N ALA A 160 59.21 -20.88 -34.97
CA ALA A 160 59.31 -21.25 -36.38
C ALA A 160 60.69 -20.91 -36.98
N SER A 161 61.23 -19.73 -36.67
CA SER A 161 62.58 -19.34 -37.07
C SER A 161 63.65 -20.24 -36.44
N ALA A 162 63.55 -20.55 -35.15
CA ALA A 162 64.51 -21.42 -34.48
C ALA A 162 64.47 -22.86 -35.02
N THR A 163 63.27 -23.38 -35.33
CA THR A 163 63.13 -24.69 -35.97
C THR A 163 63.68 -24.72 -37.39
N ALA A 164 63.52 -23.63 -38.16
CA ALA A 164 64.10 -23.52 -39.50
C ALA A 164 65.63 -23.43 -39.45
N SER A 165 66.18 -22.66 -38.50
CA SER A 165 67.63 -22.60 -38.26
C SER A 165 68.21 -23.95 -37.84
N LEU A 166 67.52 -24.70 -36.96
CA LEU A 166 67.94 -26.06 -36.59
C LEU A 166 67.85 -27.04 -37.77
N ALA A 167 66.83 -26.93 -38.62
CA ALA A 167 66.69 -27.76 -39.82
C ALA A 167 67.79 -27.47 -40.86
N MET A 168 68.21 -26.21 -41.03
CA MET A 168 69.36 -25.87 -41.87
C MET A 168 70.66 -26.45 -41.33
N VAL A 169 70.93 -26.29 -40.02
CA VAL A 169 72.16 -26.81 -39.39
C VAL A 169 72.23 -28.33 -39.45
N LEU A 170 71.10 -29.03 -39.33
CA LEU A 170 71.05 -30.49 -39.45
C LEU A 170 71.08 -30.96 -40.91
N GLY A 171 70.58 -30.17 -41.86
CA GLY A 171 70.70 -30.43 -43.30
C GLY A 171 72.15 -30.36 -43.79
N ASP A 172 72.95 -29.43 -43.27
CA ASP A 172 74.37 -29.27 -43.61
C ASP A 172 75.28 -30.37 -43.01
N ILE A 173 74.78 -31.19 -42.08
CA ILE A 173 75.54 -32.31 -41.46
C ILE A 173 75.35 -33.63 -42.23
N VAL A 174 74.41 -33.71 -43.18
CA VAL A 174 74.20 -34.90 -44.03
C VAL A 174 74.45 -34.56 -45.51
N ASP A 175 75.70 -34.29 -45.86
CA ASP A 175 76.18 -34.44 -47.24
C ASP A 175 77.28 -35.53 -47.26
N PRO A 176 76.97 -36.79 -47.62
CA PRO A 176 77.95 -37.88 -47.61
C PRO A 176 78.87 -37.92 -48.84
N SER A 177 78.93 -36.87 -49.66
CA SER A 177 79.70 -36.88 -50.91
C SER A 177 81.00 -36.07 -50.85
N LYS A 178 81.94 -36.48 -49.97
CA LYS A 178 83.40 -36.33 -50.19
C LYS A 178 84.20 -36.91 -49.01
N ASN A 179 84.52 -38.19 -49.10
CA ASN A 179 85.86 -38.65 -48.77
C ASN A 179 86.08 -40.02 -49.41
N ASP A 180 86.54 -39.99 -50.65
CA ASP A 180 87.24 -41.12 -51.24
C ASP A 180 88.47 -40.61 -51.99
N SER A 181 89.57 -41.33 -51.78
CA SER A 181 90.86 -41.32 -52.48
C SER A 181 91.82 -40.15 -52.22
N GLN A 182 92.97 -40.45 -51.60
CA GLN A 182 94.24 -40.78 -52.31
C GLN A 182 95.11 -41.71 -51.44
N MET A 183 95.37 -42.95 -51.92
CA MET A 183 96.65 -43.56 -52.35
C MET A 183 97.69 -43.85 -51.25
N THR A 184 97.98 -45.12 -50.90
CA THR A 184 99.00 -46.05 -51.47
C THR A 184 100.43 -45.52 -51.59
N GLU A 185 101.35 -46.06 -50.78
CA GLU A 185 102.68 -46.50 -51.22
C GLU A 185 103.30 -47.51 -50.23
N ILE A 186 103.63 -48.69 -50.77
CA ILE A 186 104.54 -49.81 -50.38
C ILE A 186 104.64 -50.22 -48.89
#